data_AF-A0A964QVZ6-F1
#
_entry.id   AF-A0A964QVZ6-F1
#
_cell.length_a   1.000
_cell.length_b   1.000
_cell.length_c   1.000
_cell.angle_alpha   90.00
_cell.angle_beta   90.00
_cell.angle_gamma   90.00
#
_symmetry.space_group_name_H-M   'P 1'
#
loop_
_entity.id
_entity.type
_entity.pdbx_description
1 polymer ?
#
loop_
_entity_poly.entity_id
_entity_poly.type
_entity_poly.pdbx_seq_one_letter_code
_entity_poly.pdbx_strand_id
1 'polypeptide(L)'
;MKRLAGRLGTGLVAAGIATAIWVPSLHFFFTRPAVEFRAPTGLSTKARQLANRHLELWRDPKLRDGELKRMRASNAEWDFMGRSFLVWSLANIGLRDPAEKTVCLETMDRIIDETLRLEKQEGMCFFLMSYAKPSSYVVQPARSLFLDGEVALMLAARRLLEEKPEYKPLLAERVSLMATGLRGATDLVLESYPNECWMFDHCVALAALRAADHLDRSDHSALIRNWIAMAKQKLVHPESGLLVASFTARGKPLDGPEGSTLWFVCHCLQVLDDDFARDQYERARKELGEITAGFAYAHEWPRSWNGSPDIDSGPIIPVFDISAGSSGLAFIGASAFQDEEFLASLAATLDFAAFPSRRGQRLKYCASNQVGDAALLYAATLGPLWEKLKTQGAR
;
A
#
# COMPACT_ATOMS: atom_id res chain seq x y z
N MET A 1 -48.67 -13.61 35.33
CA MET A 1 -47.25 -13.96 35.15
C MET A 1 -46.99 -14.87 33.95
N LYS A 2 -47.60 -16.07 33.81
CA LYS A 2 -47.35 -16.99 32.66
C LYS A 2 -47.59 -16.39 31.26
N ARG A 3 -48.65 -15.59 31.06
CA ARG A 3 -48.92 -14.88 29.78
C ARG A 3 -47.90 -13.77 29.46
N LEU A 4 -47.33 -13.13 30.47
CA LEU A 4 -46.32 -12.08 30.29
C LEU A 4 -44.97 -12.70 29.90
N ALA A 5 -44.60 -13.80 30.56
CA ALA A 5 -43.41 -14.59 30.24
C ALA A 5 -43.49 -15.20 28.83
N GLY A 6 -44.65 -15.71 28.41
CA GLY A 6 -44.85 -16.21 27.04
C GLY A 6 -44.70 -15.12 25.98
N ARG A 7 -45.25 -13.92 26.21
CA ARG A 7 -45.10 -12.76 25.29
C ARG A 7 -43.67 -12.24 25.21
N LEU A 8 -42.96 -12.19 26.34
CA LEU A 8 -41.53 -11.86 26.39
C LEU A 8 -40.70 -12.88 25.61
N GLY A 9 -40.99 -14.18 25.75
CA GLY A 9 -40.34 -15.24 24.98
C GLY A 9 -40.57 -15.12 23.47
N THR A 10 -41.82 -14.89 23.05
CA THR A 10 -42.13 -14.66 21.62
C THR A 10 -41.44 -13.40 21.07
N GLY A 11 -41.38 -12.32 21.86
CA GLY A 11 -40.70 -11.08 21.48
C GLY A 11 -39.19 -11.28 21.29
N LEU A 12 -38.53 -12.02 22.18
CA LEU A 12 -37.10 -12.34 22.06
C LEU A 12 -36.82 -13.24 20.85
N VAL A 13 -37.68 -14.23 20.58
CA VAL A 13 -37.55 -15.09 19.39
C VAL A 13 -37.74 -14.27 18.10
N ALA A 14 -38.76 -13.40 18.06
CA ALA A 14 -39.00 -12.53 16.91
C ALA A 14 -37.84 -11.54 16.68
N ALA A 15 -37.30 -10.94 17.74
CA ALA A 15 -36.12 -10.10 17.66
C ALA A 15 -34.89 -10.89 17.17
N GLY A 16 -34.66 -12.10 17.68
CA GLY A 16 -33.58 -12.97 17.24
C GLY A 16 -33.69 -13.34 15.75
N ILE A 17 -34.87 -13.71 15.28
CA ILE A 17 -35.13 -13.99 13.86
C ILE A 17 -34.92 -12.73 13.02
N ALA A 18 -35.47 -11.58 13.46
CA ALA A 18 -35.30 -10.31 12.75
C ALA A 18 -33.82 -9.92 12.65
N THR A 19 -33.03 -10.06 13.72
CA THR A 19 -31.59 -9.81 13.71
C THR A 19 -30.86 -10.78 12.78
N ALA A 20 -31.18 -12.07 12.83
CA ALA A 20 -30.56 -13.09 11.99
C ALA A 20 -30.85 -12.90 10.49
N ILE A 21 -31.96 -12.24 10.14
CA ILE A 21 -32.29 -11.89 8.75
C ILE A 21 -31.66 -10.54 8.37
N TRP A 22 -31.78 -9.54 9.24
CA TRP A 22 -31.46 -8.16 8.92
C TRP A 22 -29.95 -7.89 8.91
N VAL A 23 -29.20 -8.43 9.87
CA VAL A 23 -27.74 -8.21 9.95
C VAL A 23 -27.02 -8.75 8.70
N PRO A 24 -27.27 -9.99 8.23
CA PRO A 24 -26.70 -10.47 6.98
C PRO A 24 -27.21 -9.77 5.73
N SER A 25 -28.28 -8.97 5.83
CA SER A 25 -28.83 -8.22 4.69
C SER A 25 -28.37 -6.76 4.66
N LEU A 26 -27.69 -6.27 5.71
CA LEU A 26 -27.31 -4.86 5.82
C LEU A 26 -26.34 -4.44 4.70
N HIS A 27 -25.47 -5.35 4.27
CA HIS A 27 -24.50 -5.05 3.22
C HIS A 27 -25.18 -4.67 1.90
N PHE A 28 -26.40 -5.14 1.58
CA PHE A 28 -27.09 -4.80 0.34
C PHE A 28 -27.34 -3.30 0.15
N PHE A 29 -27.34 -2.50 1.23
CA PHE A 29 -27.45 -1.04 1.14
C PHE A 29 -26.13 -0.34 0.75
N PHE A 30 -25.01 -1.06 0.84
CA PHE A 30 -23.65 -0.53 0.64
C PHE A 30 -22.92 -1.23 -0.51
N THR A 31 -23.23 -2.50 -0.78
CA THR A 31 -22.64 -3.28 -1.86
C THR A 31 -22.94 -2.63 -3.19
N ARG A 32 -21.88 -2.24 -3.87
CA ARG A 32 -21.89 -1.71 -5.23
C ARG A 32 -20.99 -2.59 -6.09
N PRO A 33 -21.24 -2.66 -7.41
CA PRO A 33 -20.33 -3.37 -8.30
C PRO A 33 -18.90 -2.82 -8.18
N ALA A 34 -17.89 -3.71 -8.23
CA ALA A 34 -16.48 -3.32 -8.08
C ALA A 34 -16.05 -2.21 -9.06
N VAL A 35 -16.69 -2.12 -10.24
CA VAL A 35 -16.47 -1.07 -11.24
C VAL A 35 -16.68 0.36 -10.71
N GLU A 36 -17.55 0.53 -9.70
CA GLU A 36 -17.76 1.84 -9.05
C GLU A 36 -16.56 2.26 -8.18
N PHE A 37 -15.78 1.28 -7.69
CA PHE A 37 -14.51 1.54 -7.01
C PHE A 37 -13.37 1.66 -8.01
N ARG A 38 -13.20 0.67 -8.89
CA ARG A 38 -12.13 0.59 -9.90
C ARG A 38 -12.71 0.30 -11.29
N ALA A 39 -12.68 1.30 -12.17
CA ALA A 39 -13.16 1.14 -13.54
C ALA A 39 -12.11 0.45 -14.45
N PRO A 40 -12.52 -0.43 -15.39
CA PRO A 40 -11.60 -1.05 -16.34
C PRO A 40 -10.99 -0.02 -17.29
N THR A 41 -11.76 1.00 -17.68
CA THR A 41 -11.33 2.11 -18.55
C THR A 41 -11.63 3.46 -17.89
N GLY A 42 -10.74 4.43 -18.06
CA GLY A 42 -10.88 5.74 -17.42
C GLY A 42 -10.79 5.65 -15.89
N LEU A 43 -11.46 6.59 -15.21
CA LEU A 43 -11.55 6.67 -13.75
C LEU A 43 -12.98 6.41 -13.26
N SER A 44 -13.11 5.66 -12.17
CA SER A 44 -14.38 5.58 -11.45
C SER A 44 -14.72 6.92 -10.79
N THR A 45 -15.99 7.13 -10.46
CA THR A 45 -16.42 8.34 -9.74
C THR A 45 -15.71 8.46 -8.39
N LYS A 46 -15.52 7.34 -7.67
CA LYS A 46 -14.85 7.32 -6.37
C LYS A 46 -13.36 7.68 -6.52
N ALA A 47 -12.66 7.11 -7.49
CA ALA A 47 -11.26 7.45 -7.79
C ALA A 47 -11.10 8.95 -8.11
N ARG A 48 -11.97 9.50 -8.98
CA ARG A 48 -11.94 10.93 -9.33
C ARG A 48 -12.17 11.83 -8.12
N GLN A 49 -13.09 11.47 -7.24
CA GLN A 49 -13.38 12.26 -6.03
C GLN A 49 -12.26 12.20 -4.98
N LEU A 50 -11.61 11.04 -4.82
CA LEU A 50 -10.40 10.92 -4.00
C LEU A 50 -9.28 11.76 -4.60
N ALA A 51 -8.99 11.62 -5.89
CA ALA A 51 -7.95 12.39 -6.60
C ALA A 51 -8.16 13.91 -6.42
N ASN A 52 -9.39 14.40 -6.61
CA ASN A 52 -9.71 15.82 -6.43
C ASN A 52 -9.38 16.35 -5.02
N ARG A 53 -9.56 15.53 -3.98
CA ARG A 53 -9.20 15.91 -2.61
C ARG A 53 -7.69 16.03 -2.44
N HIS A 54 -6.92 15.09 -2.98
CA HIS A 54 -5.46 15.12 -2.95
C HIS A 54 -4.87 16.27 -3.78
N LEU A 55 -5.42 16.51 -4.98
CA LEU A 55 -4.99 17.62 -5.83
C LEU A 55 -5.24 18.97 -5.17
N GLU A 56 -6.36 19.15 -4.44
CA GLU A 56 -6.60 20.36 -3.65
C GLU A 56 -5.53 20.57 -2.58
N LEU A 57 -5.19 19.51 -1.82
CA LEU A 57 -4.12 19.59 -0.82
C LEU A 57 -2.81 20.08 -1.45
N TRP A 58 -2.48 19.63 -2.66
CA TRP A 58 -1.25 20.05 -3.33
C TRP A 58 -1.33 21.40 -4.06
N ARG A 59 -2.53 21.97 -4.20
CA ARG A 59 -2.77 23.32 -4.78
C ARG A 59 -2.85 24.41 -3.73
N ASP A 60 -3.32 24.10 -2.52
CA ASP A 60 -3.45 25.05 -1.41
C ASP A 60 -2.38 24.77 -0.33
N PRO A 61 -1.31 25.58 -0.26
CA PRO A 61 -0.25 25.40 0.73
C PRO A 61 -0.74 25.45 2.18
N LYS A 62 -1.76 26.26 2.50
CA LYS A 62 -2.26 26.36 3.88
C LYS A 62 -2.97 25.07 4.30
N LEU A 63 -3.78 24.51 3.41
CA LEU A 63 -4.42 23.22 3.65
C LEU A 63 -3.38 22.10 3.76
N ARG A 64 -2.38 22.10 2.87
CA ARG A 64 -1.28 21.15 2.93
C ARG A 64 -0.54 21.21 4.26
N ASP A 65 -0.08 22.40 4.65
CA ASP A 65 0.71 22.58 5.88
C ASP A 65 -0.08 22.15 7.12
N GLY A 66 -1.38 22.43 7.16
CA GLY A 66 -2.26 21.97 8.23
C GLY A 66 -2.40 20.44 8.29
N GLU A 67 -2.51 19.79 7.13
CA GLU A 67 -2.62 18.33 7.05
C GLU A 67 -1.28 17.65 7.38
N LEU A 68 -0.18 18.14 6.83
CA LEU A 68 1.17 17.61 7.08
C LEU A 68 1.56 17.75 8.55
N LYS A 69 1.28 18.89 9.19
CA LYS A 69 1.51 19.07 10.63
C LYS A 69 0.74 18.05 11.46
N ARG A 70 -0.52 17.76 11.11
CA ARG A 70 -1.34 16.78 11.82
C ARG A 70 -0.79 15.36 11.66
N MET A 71 -0.42 14.96 10.44
CA MET A 71 0.13 13.63 10.18
C MET A 71 1.47 13.43 10.87
N ARG A 72 2.42 14.35 10.64
CA ARG A 72 3.79 14.27 11.17
C ARG A 72 3.86 14.38 12.70
N ALA A 73 2.82 14.91 13.35
CA ALA A 73 2.70 14.88 14.80
C ALA A 73 2.46 13.46 15.35
N SER A 74 1.92 12.54 14.52
CA SER A 74 1.67 11.14 14.89
C SER A 74 2.75 10.21 14.33
N ASN A 75 3.00 10.29 13.01
CA ASN A 75 4.03 9.53 12.32
C ASN A 75 4.62 10.37 11.18
N ALA A 76 5.95 10.52 11.14
CA ALA A 76 6.64 11.24 10.07
C ALA A 76 6.60 10.51 8.71
N GLU A 77 6.51 9.18 8.72
CA GLU A 77 6.45 8.32 7.53
C GLU A 77 5.12 8.50 6.78
N TRP A 78 4.02 8.79 7.48
CA TRP A 78 2.72 8.96 6.83
C TRP A 78 2.70 10.11 5.82
N ASP A 79 3.48 11.17 6.05
CA ASP A 79 3.70 12.22 5.04
C ASP A 79 4.40 11.65 3.80
N PHE A 80 5.44 10.84 4.01
CA PHE A 80 6.22 10.26 2.92
C PHE A 80 5.43 9.22 2.11
N MET A 81 4.81 8.24 2.77
CA MET A 81 3.96 7.24 2.13
C MET A 81 2.77 7.89 1.41
N GLY A 82 2.16 8.92 2.02
CA GLY A 82 1.07 9.70 1.42
C GLY A 82 1.49 10.42 0.13
N ARG A 83 2.77 10.82 0.00
CA ARG A 83 3.35 11.36 -1.24
C ARG A 83 3.55 10.25 -2.27
N SER A 84 4.11 9.11 -1.86
CA SER A 84 4.43 7.99 -2.74
C SER A 84 3.19 7.37 -3.38
N PHE A 85 2.18 7.00 -2.57
CA PHE A 85 0.91 6.50 -3.10
C PHE A 85 0.23 7.50 -4.02
N LEU A 86 0.29 8.79 -3.70
CA LEU A 86 -0.29 9.82 -4.55
C LEU A 86 0.44 9.93 -5.90
N VAL A 87 1.78 9.95 -5.91
CA VAL A 87 2.55 9.99 -7.16
C VAL A 87 2.25 8.77 -8.02
N TRP A 88 2.22 7.57 -7.45
CA TRP A 88 1.89 6.36 -8.21
C TRP A 88 0.44 6.35 -8.70
N SER A 89 -0.49 6.93 -7.94
CA SER A 89 -1.87 7.14 -8.36
C SER A 89 -1.96 8.10 -9.55
N LEU A 90 -1.28 9.25 -9.48
CA LEU A 90 -1.26 10.26 -10.53
C LEU A 90 -0.65 9.72 -11.84
N ALA A 91 0.38 8.87 -11.74
CA ALA A 91 0.91 8.16 -12.90
C ALA A 91 -0.17 7.29 -13.57
N ASN A 92 -0.90 6.48 -12.79
CA ASN A 92 -1.99 5.66 -13.32
C ASN A 92 -3.13 6.52 -13.88
N ILE A 93 -3.49 7.62 -13.22
CA ILE A 93 -4.53 8.55 -13.70
C ILE A 93 -4.14 9.15 -15.05
N GLY A 94 -2.94 9.72 -15.18
CA GLY A 94 -2.48 10.33 -16.43
C GLY A 94 -2.34 9.33 -17.58
N LEU A 95 -2.10 8.05 -17.27
CA LEU A 95 -2.10 6.97 -18.27
C LEU A 95 -3.52 6.54 -18.69
N ARG A 96 -4.53 6.70 -17.82
CA ARG A 96 -5.93 6.36 -18.09
C ARG A 96 -6.70 7.47 -18.77
N ASP A 97 -6.39 8.72 -18.44
CA ASP A 97 -7.14 9.90 -18.86
C ASP A 97 -6.19 11.01 -19.35
N PRO A 98 -6.01 11.14 -20.69
CA PRO A 98 -5.14 12.16 -21.26
C PRO A 98 -5.51 13.59 -20.87
N ALA A 99 -6.78 13.86 -20.55
CA ALA A 99 -7.22 15.20 -20.12
C ALA A 99 -6.66 15.57 -18.74
N GLU A 100 -6.40 14.58 -17.88
CA GLU A 100 -5.82 14.78 -16.55
C GLU A 100 -4.28 14.72 -16.57
N LYS A 101 -3.65 14.41 -17.71
CA LYS A 101 -2.21 14.17 -17.78
C LYS A 101 -1.40 15.38 -17.31
N THR A 102 -1.69 16.58 -17.82
CA THR A 102 -0.94 17.80 -17.46
C THR A 102 -0.98 18.08 -15.97
N VAL A 103 -2.18 18.04 -15.35
CA VAL A 103 -2.31 18.29 -13.90
C VAL A 103 -1.62 17.21 -13.08
N CYS A 104 -1.63 15.95 -13.54
CA CYS A 104 -0.90 14.86 -12.89
C CYS A 104 0.60 15.11 -12.93
N LEU A 105 1.15 15.43 -14.10
CA LEU A 105 2.58 15.72 -14.29
C LEU A 105 3.05 16.88 -13.39
N GLU A 106 2.34 18.00 -13.40
CA GLU A 106 2.66 19.18 -12.59
C GLU A 106 2.62 18.88 -11.08
N THR A 107 1.64 18.07 -10.65
CA THR A 107 1.49 17.73 -9.23
C THR A 107 2.56 16.72 -8.80
N MET A 108 2.84 15.70 -9.61
CA MET A 108 3.92 14.75 -9.37
C MET A 108 5.27 15.47 -9.27
N ASP A 109 5.52 16.43 -10.17
CA ASP A 109 6.75 17.23 -10.15
C ASP A 109 6.88 18.00 -8.85
N ARG A 110 5.82 18.71 -8.42
CA ARG A 110 5.80 19.43 -7.15
C ARG A 110 6.08 18.52 -5.95
N ILE A 111 5.47 17.34 -5.91
CA ILE A 111 5.67 16.36 -4.82
C ILE A 111 7.11 15.90 -4.79
N ILE A 112 7.62 15.41 -5.92
CA ILE A 112 8.97 14.83 -6.04
C ILE A 112 10.04 15.88 -5.75
N ASP A 113 9.95 17.07 -6.36
CA ASP A 113 10.92 18.14 -6.17
C ASP A 113 10.95 18.61 -4.71
N GLU A 114 9.78 18.72 -4.06
CA GLU A 114 9.71 19.07 -2.64
C GLU A 114 10.31 17.98 -1.75
N THR A 115 10.04 16.71 -2.03
CA THR A 115 10.62 15.56 -1.31
C THR A 115 12.14 15.54 -1.42
N LEU A 116 12.68 15.66 -2.64
CA LEU A 116 14.13 15.69 -2.87
C LEU A 116 14.79 16.90 -2.20
N ARG A 117 14.14 18.07 -2.23
CA ARG A 117 14.62 19.27 -1.53
C ARG A 117 14.68 19.05 -0.02
N LEU A 118 13.64 18.49 0.57
CA LEU A 118 13.57 18.22 2.02
C LEU A 118 14.63 17.21 2.43
N GLU A 119 14.76 16.10 1.70
CA GLU A 119 15.82 15.11 1.95
C GLU A 119 17.23 15.73 1.85
N LYS A 120 17.48 16.56 0.84
CA LYS A 120 18.78 17.22 0.67
C LYS A 120 19.11 18.19 1.81
N GLN A 121 18.10 18.85 2.37
CA GLN A 121 18.28 19.86 3.43
C GLN A 121 18.37 19.24 4.82
N GLU A 122 17.54 18.24 5.09
CA GLU A 122 17.32 17.69 6.44
C GLU A 122 17.92 16.28 6.62
N GLY A 123 18.39 15.67 5.53
CA GLY A 123 18.94 14.32 5.50
C GLY A 123 17.88 13.22 5.44
N MET A 124 18.34 11.97 5.34
CA MET A 124 17.44 10.80 5.18
C MET A 124 16.45 10.65 6.33
N CYS A 125 16.85 11.00 7.56
CA CYS A 125 16.01 10.86 8.76
C CYS A 125 14.87 11.89 8.84
N PHE A 126 14.65 12.74 7.84
CA PHE A 126 13.50 13.65 7.80
C PHE A 126 12.18 12.91 7.59
N PHE A 127 12.18 11.84 6.79
CA PHE A 127 11.00 11.02 6.50
C PHE A 127 10.91 9.75 7.35
N LEU A 128 11.92 9.50 8.19
CA LEU A 128 11.98 8.34 9.06
C LEU A 128 11.48 8.66 10.46
N MET A 129 11.09 7.62 11.17
CA MET A 129 10.82 7.68 12.59
C MET A 129 12.05 8.07 13.40
N SER A 130 11.83 8.72 14.53
CA SER A 130 12.88 9.34 15.34
C SER A 130 13.94 8.35 15.84
N TYR A 131 13.58 7.07 15.99
CA TYR A 131 14.50 6.01 16.40
C TYR A 131 15.56 5.65 15.34
N ALA A 132 15.44 6.16 14.10
CA ALA A 132 16.49 6.04 13.09
C ALA A 132 17.76 6.86 13.42
N LYS A 133 17.65 7.95 14.19
CA LYS A 133 18.76 8.89 14.45
C LYS A 133 19.81 8.43 15.48
N PRO A 134 19.46 7.73 16.58
CA PRO A 134 20.45 7.33 17.59
C PRO A 134 21.22 6.04 17.28
N SER A 135 20.80 5.25 16.29
CA SER A 135 21.34 3.89 16.07
C SER A 135 22.28 3.81 14.85
N SER A 136 23.29 2.94 14.94
CA SER A 136 24.26 2.73 13.85
C SER A 136 23.75 1.68 12.87
N TYR A 137 23.60 2.06 11.60
CA TYR A 137 23.35 1.14 10.49
C TYR A 137 24.49 0.13 10.36
N VAL A 138 24.13 -1.14 10.13
CA VAL A 138 25.06 -2.25 9.93
C VAL A 138 25.73 -2.16 8.56
N VAL A 139 24.96 -1.83 7.52
CA VAL A 139 25.43 -1.64 6.15
C VAL A 139 25.92 -0.21 5.98
N GLN A 140 27.11 -0.07 5.38
CA GLN A 140 27.76 1.22 5.15
C GLN A 140 28.01 1.46 3.65
N PRO A 141 27.85 2.71 3.16
CA PRO A 141 27.39 3.89 3.90
C PRO A 141 25.92 3.78 4.33
N ALA A 142 25.57 4.40 5.45
CA ALA A 142 24.21 4.39 5.99
C ALA A 142 23.20 4.97 4.99
N ARG A 143 22.17 4.18 4.69
CA ARG A 143 21.07 4.50 3.77
C ARG A 143 19.79 3.85 4.30
N SER A 144 18.64 4.37 3.90
CA SER A 144 17.34 3.78 4.19
C SER A 144 16.72 3.27 2.90
N LEU A 145 16.48 1.96 2.82
CA LEU A 145 15.86 1.33 1.66
C LEU A 145 14.41 1.81 1.47
N PHE A 146 13.69 2.10 2.55
CA PHE A 146 12.37 2.74 2.53
C PHE A 146 12.40 4.04 1.72
N LEU A 147 13.30 4.96 2.09
CA LEU A 147 13.45 6.24 1.42
C LEU A 147 13.92 6.09 -0.03
N ASP A 148 14.95 5.26 -0.24
CA ASP A 148 15.57 5.10 -1.56
C ASP A 148 14.64 4.42 -2.56
N GLY A 149 13.94 3.37 -2.14
CA GLY A 149 12.99 2.64 -2.95
C GLY A 149 11.81 3.49 -3.35
N GLU A 150 11.18 4.18 -2.40
CA GLU A 150 10.02 5.02 -2.67
C GLU A 150 10.36 6.22 -3.57
N VAL A 151 11.47 6.93 -3.31
CA VAL A 151 11.92 8.02 -4.18
C VAL A 151 12.23 7.52 -5.59
N ALA A 152 12.92 6.39 -5.72
CA ALA A 152 13.23 5.81 -7.02
C ALA A 152 11.95 5.42 -7.78
N LEU A 153 10.97 4.80 -7.11
CA LEU A 153 9.71 4.42 -7.76
C LEU A 153 8.86 5.65 -8.12
N MET A 154 8.85 6.71 -7.31
CA MET A 154 8.22 7.98 -7.66
C MET A 154 8.83 8.62 -8.92
N LEU A 155 10.18 8.69 -8.99
CA LEU A 155 10.91 9.19 -10.16
C LEU A 155 10.59 8.35 -11.41
N ALA A 156 10.61 7.03 -11.28
CA ALA A 156 10.32 6.12 -12.38
C ALA A 156 8.85 6.24 -12.85
N ALA A 157 7.88 6.28 -11.92
CA ALA A 157 6.47 6.46 -12.24
C ALA A 157 6.21 7.77 -13.01
N ARG A 158 6.89 8.85 -12.62
CA ARG A 158 6.83 10.13 -13.33
C ARG A 158 7.36 10.05 -14.75
N ARG A 159 8.51 9.39 -14.95
CA ARG A 159 9.13 9.20 -16.27
C ARG A 159 8.33 8.23 -17.17
N LEU A 160 7.66 7.24 -16.59
CA LEU A 160 6.80 6.29 -17.31
C LEU A 160 5.51 6.93 -17.83
N LEU A 161 4.97 7.94 -17.14
CA LEU A 161 3.85 8.74 -17.64
C LEU A 161 4.32 9.67 -18.78
N GLU A 162 5.45 10.33 -18.60
CA GLU A 162 6.12 11.14 -19.62
C GLU A 162 7.59 11.35 -19.25
N GLU A 163 8.51 11.17 -20.21
CA GLU A 163 9.94 11.31 -19.94
C GLU A 163 10.28 12.71 -19.41
N LYS A 164 11.19 12.77 -18.44
CA LYS A 164 11.67 14.00 -17.81
C LYS A 164 13.19 13.89 -17.64
N PRO A 165 13.97 14.45 -18.59
CA PRO A 165 15.42 14.27 -18.63
C PRO A 165 16.14 14.62 -17.32
N GLU A 166 15.63 15.59 -16.56
CA GLU A 166 16.19 16.03 -15.29
C GLU A 166 16.11 14.93 -14.20
N TYR A 167 15.11 14.04 -14.28
CA TYR A 167 14.90 12.97 -13.30
C TYR A 167 15.67 11.70 -13.65
N LYS A 168 16.12 11.55 -14.89
CA LYS A 168 16.91 10.41 -15.33
C LYS A 168 18.18 10.18 -14.50
N PRO A 169 19.09 11.17 -14.32
CA PRO A 169 20.29 10.95 -13.51
C PRO A 169 19.97 10.66 -12.04
N LEU A 170 18.91 11.27 -11.49
CA LEU A 170 18.48 11.04 -10.10
C LEU A 170 18.00 9.60 -9.88
N LEU A 171 17.22 9.06 -10.82
CA LEU A 171 16.81 7.66 -10.76
C LEU A 171 18.02 6.72 -10.91
N ALA A 172 18.88 6.99 -11.89
CA ALA A 172 20.05 6.15 -12.15
C ALA A 172 21.01 6.09 -10.94
N GLU A 173 21.21 7.21 -10.25
CA GLU A 173 22.02 7.26 -9.02
C GLU A 173 21.41 6.39 -7.92
N ARG A 174 20.11 6.55 -7.61
CA ARG A 174 19.40 5.76 -6.60
C ARG A 174 19.46 4.26 -6.89
N VAL A 175 19.17 3.89 -8.14
CA VAL A 175 19.17 2.50 -8.60
C VAL A 175 20.57 1.91 -8.48
N SER A 176 21.61 2.65 -8.88
CA SER A 176 23.00 2.23 -8.75
C SER A 176 23.39 2.00 -7.28
N LEU A 177 23.01 2.92 -6.39
CA LEU A 177 23.26 2.81 -4.95
C LEU A 177 22.58 1.57 -4.35
N MET A 178 21.29 1.37 -4.61
CA MET A 178 20.55 0.21 -4.12
C MET A 178 21.11 -1.10 -4.70
N ALA A 179 21.36 -1.17 -6.01
CA ALA A 179 21.86 -2.38 -6.65
C ALA A 179 23.28 -2.74 -6.18
N THR A 180 24.15 -1.74 -5.99
CA THR A 180 25.49 -1.96 -5.44
C THR A 180 25.43 -2.39 -3.97
N GLY A 181 24.58 -1.72 -3.18
CA GLY A 181 24.35 -2.08 -1.77
C GLY A 181 23.85 -3.51 -1.61
N LEU A 182 22.81 -3.90 -2.36
CA LEU A 182 22.28 -5.26 -2.33
C LEU A 182 23.34 -6.30 -2.71
N ARG A 183 24.14 -6.06 -3.76
CA ARG A 183 25.22 -6.98 -4.16
C ARG A 183 26.34 -7.09 -3.13
N GLY A 184 26.61 -6.01 -2.39
CA GLY A 184 27.64 -5.98 -1.35
C GLY A 184 27.17 -6.48 0.01
N ALA A 185 25.86 -6.51 0.25
CA ALA A 185 25.28 -6.91 1.53
C ALA A 185 25.21 -8.43 1.71
N THR A 186 25.23 -8.86 2.97
CA THR A 186 24.96 -10.26 3.31
C THR A 186 23.51 -10.59 2.95
N ASP A 187 23.29 -11.73 2.30
CA ASP A 187 21.96 -12.20 1.90
C ASP A 187 21.17 -11.23 1.02
N LEU A 188 21.82 -10.27 0.34
CA LEU A 188 21.15 -9.29 -0.52
C LEU A 188 20.10 -8.44 0.23
N VAL A 189 20.37 -8.11 1.49
CA VAL A 189 19.44 -7.34 2.34
C VAL A 189 19.99 -5.94 2.62
N LEU A 190 19.15 -4.92 2.48
CA LEU A 190 19.47 -3.55 2.87
C LEU A 190 18.54 -3.04 3.95
N GLU A 191 19.09 -2.22 4.85
CA GLU A 191 18.37 -1.67 5.99
C GLU A 191 17.35 -0.60 5.56
N SER A 192 16.13 -0.73 6.07
CA SER A 192 15.12 0.33 6.09
C SER A 192 15.38 1.29 7.25
N TYR A 193 15.71 0.69 8.39
CA TYR A 193 16.06 1.28 9.67
C TYR A 193 17.31 0.58 10.23
N PRO A 194 18.01 1.16 11.23
CA PRO A 194 19.19 0.54 11.81
C PRO A 194 18.95 -0.90 12.29
N ASN A 195 19.60 -1.85 11.61
CA ASN A 195 19.51 -3.30 11.73
C ASN A 195 18.10 -3.89 11.53
N GLU A 196 17.24 -3.18 10.81
CA GLU A 196 15.84 -3.51 10.59
C GLU A 196 15.47 -3.30 9.12
N CYS A 197 14.93 -4.34 8.52
CA CYS A 197 14.70 -4.47 7.09
C CYS A 197 13.25 -4.88 6.89
N TRP A 198 12.49 -4.11 6.11
CA TRP A 198 11.09 -4.39 5.85
C TRP A 198 10.90 -4.99 4.46
N MET A 199 10.03 -6.00 4.39
CA MET A 199 9.68 -6.69 3.15
C MET A 199 8.99 -5.76 2.15
N PHE A 200 8.15 -4.84 2.66
CA PHE A 200 7.54 -3.77 1.88
C PHE A 200 8.60 -2.99 1.09
N ASP A 201 9.60 -2.46 1.81
CA ASP A 201 10.65 -1.61 1.23
C ASP A 201 11.51 -2.33 0.21
N HIS A 202 11.86 -3.59 0.47
CA HIS A 202 12.59 -4.40 -0.49
C HIS A 202 11.80 -4.59 -1.78
N CYS A 203 10.50 -4.91 -1.67
CA CYS A 203 9.67 -5.11 -2.86
C CYS A 203 9.46 -3.80 -3.64
N VAL A 204 9.32 -2.65 -2.96
CA VAL A 204 9.30 -1.33 -3.59
C VAL A 204 10.61 -1.04 -4.32
N ALA A 205 11.76 -1.23 -3.65
CA ALA A 205 13.08 -0.98 -4.23
C ALA A 205 13.34 -1.85 -5.46
N LEU A 206 13.00 -3.13 -5.40
CA LEU A 206 13.14 -4.06 -6.53
C LEU A 206 12.18 -3.70 -7.68
N ALA A 207 10.95 -3.26 -7.38
CA ALA A 207 10.04 -2.74 -8.40
C ALA A 207 10.58 -1.46 -9.06
N ALA A 208 11.27 -0.60 -8.30
CA ALA A 208 11.94 0.58 -8.83
C ALA A 208 13.12 0.21 -9.75
N LEU A 209 13.92 -0.81 -9.39
CA LEU A 209 14.98 -1.38 -10.26
C LEU A 209 14.38 -1.88 -11.57
N ARG A 210 13.27 -2.64 -11.52
CA ARG A 210 12.56 -3.12 -12.72
C ARG A 210 12.04 -1.96 -13.58
N ALA A 211 11.53 -0.90 -12.96
CA ALA A 211 11.06 0.28 -13.66
C ALA A 211 12.21 1.05 -14.34
N ALA A 212 13.37 1.11 -13.71
CA ALA A 212 14.59 1.67 -14.30
C ALA A 212 15.10 0.83 -15.48
N ASP A 213 15.07 -0.49 -15.39
CA ASP A 213 15.41 -1.39 -16.52
C ASP A 213 14.54 -1.10 -17.74
N HIS A 214 13.23 -0.89 -17.53
CA HIS A 214 12.30 -0.53 -18.60
C HIS A 214 12.63 0.84 -19.24
N LEU A 215 12.94 1.85 -18.41
CA LEU A 215 13.17 3.23 -18.86
C LEU A 215 14.53 3.43 -19.51
N ASP A 216 15.58 2.87 -18.90
CA ASP A 216 16.97 3.18 -19.22
C ASP A 216 17.71 2.01 -19.87
N ARG A 217 17.03 0.88 -20.10
CA ARG A 217 17.59 -0.34 -20.71
C ARG A 217 18.79 -0.91 -19.93
N SER A 218 18.81 -0.71 -18.61
CA SER A 218 19.65 -1.48 -17.70
C SER A 218 19.09 -2.89 -17.53
N ASP A 219 19.86 -3.77 -16.88
CA ASP A 219 19.42 -5.13 -16.53
C ASP A 219 19.81 -5.49 -15.10
N HIS A 220 18.81 -5.53 -14.23
CA HIS A 220 18.92 -6.01 -12.85
C HIS A 220 18.23 -7.37 -12.66
N SER A 221 17.87 -8.07 -13.73
CA SER A 221 17.09 -9.31 -13.67
C SER A 221 17.78 -10.41 -12.86
N ALA A 222 19.11 -10.54 -12.96
CA ALA A 222 19.88 -11.51 -12.17
C ALA A 222 19.86 -11.18 -10.68
N LEU A 223 19.97 -9.90 -10.32
CA LEU A 223 19.90 -9.46 -8.92
C LEU A 223 18.51 -9.75 -8.34
N ILE A 224 17.45 -9.39 -9.07
CA ILE A 224 16.06 -9.63 -8.66
C ILE A 224 15.81 -11.14 -8.48
N ARG A 225 16.21 -11.98 -9.45
CA ARG A 225 16.05 -13.45 -9.34
C ARG A 225 16.76 -14.02 -8.12
N ASN A 226 17.99 -13.58 -7.86
CA ASN A 226 18.76 -14.05 -6.71
C ASN A 226 18.13 -13.61 -5.39
N TRP A 227 17.60 -12.38 -5.33
CA TRP A 227 16.88 -11.90 -4.15
C TRP A 227 15.61 -12.70 -3.90
N ILE A 228 14.81 -12.97 -4.95
CA ILE A 228 13.59 -13.79 -4.83
C ILE A 228 13.92 -15.21 -4.36
N ALA A 229 14.98 -15.83 -4.89
CA ALA A 229 15.43 -17.15 -4.44
C ALA A 229 15.84 -17.14 -2.96
N MET A 230 16.56 -16.11 -2.52
CA MET A 230 16.92 -15.91 -1.12
C MET A 230 15.67 -15.73 -0.25
N ALA A 231 14.73 -14.87 -0.65
CA ALA A 231 13.51 -14.60 0.10
C ALA A 231 12.65 -15.87 0.26
N LYS A 232 12.46 -16.65 -0.81
CA LYS A 232 11.76 -17.94 -0.78
C LYS A 232 12.43 -18.94 0.17
N GLN A 233 13.76 -18.92 0.25
CA GLN A 233 14.51 -19.85 1.10
C GLN A 233 14.52 -19.45 2.59
N LYS A 234 14.63 -18.14 2.88
CA LYS A 234 14.98 -17.64 4.23
C LYS A 234 13.90 -16.80 4.89
N LEU A 235 13.04 -16.16 4.10
CA LEU A 235 12.11 -15.12 4.56
C LEU A 235 10.64 -15.54 4.40
N VAL A 236 10.39 -16.83 4.20
CA VAL A 236 9.03 -17.40 4.22
C VAL A 236 8.77 -18.03 5.58
N HIS A 237 7.65 -17.64 6.19
CA HIS A 237 7.14 -18.24 7.40
C HIS A 237 6.67 -19.67 7.13
N PRO A 238 7.23 -20.71 7.79
CA PRO A 238 6.99 -22.10 7.41
C PRO A 238 5.52 -22.56 7.52
N GLU A 239 4.78 -22.07 8.51
CA GLU A 239 3.42 -22.58 8.78
C GLU A 239 2.38 -22.01 7.81
N SER A 240 2.47 -20.73 7.48
CA SER A 240 1.53 -20.07 6.55
C SER A 240 2.00 -20.10 5.10
N GLY A 241 3.31 -20.23 4.87
CA GLY A 241 3.94 -20.08 3.56
C GLY A 241 3.96 -18.63 3.06
N LEU A 242 3.65 -17.66 3.93
CA LEU A 242 3.72 -16.23 3.62
C LEU A 242 5.11 -15.68 3.88
N LEU A 243 5.53 -14.66 3.13
CA LEU A 243 6.69 -13.85 3.47
C LEU A 243 6.55 -13.23 4.87
N VAL A 244 7.67 -13.10 5.57
CA VAL A 244 7.76 -12.35 6.83
C VAL A 244 7.75 -10.85 6.56
N ALA A 245 7.25 -10.05 7.51
CA ALA A 245 7.13 -8.60 7.35
C ALA A 245 8.47 -7.89 7.54
N SER A 246 9.26 -8.31 8.54
CA SER A 246 10.53 -7.68 8.89
C SER A 246 11.63 -8.69 9.22
N PHE A 247 12.88 -8.27 9.03
CA PHE A 247 14.07 -9.08 9.28
C PHE A 247 15.27 -8.17 9.57
N THR A 248 16.35 -8.75 10.10
CA THR A 248 17.60 -8.01 10.35
C THR A 248 18.43 -7.86 9.08
N ALA A 249 19.46 -7.01 9.12
CA ALA A 249 20.46 -6.86 8.06
C ALA A 249 21.27 -8.14 7.75
N ARG A 250 21.07 -9.22 8.52
CA ARG A 250 21.64 -10.56 8.30
C ARG A 250 20.60 -11.58 7.84
N GLY A 251 19.42 -11.13 7.41
CA GLY A 251 18.35 -11.99 6.92
C GLY A 251 17.66 -12.85 8.00
N LYS A 252 17.87 -12.56 9.28
CA LYS A 252 17.14 -13.22 10.38
C LYS A 252 15.75 -12.58 10.52
N PRO A 253 14.63 -13.34 10.39
CA PRO A 253 13.29 -12.82 10.65
C PRO A 253 13.16 -12.16 12.02
N LEU A 254 12.43 -11.06 12.08
CA LEU A 254 12.07 -10.32 13.30
C LEU A 254 10.58 -10.51 13.57
N ASP A 255 9.74 -9.95 12.70
CA ASP A 255 8.29 -10.13 12.71
C ASP A 255 7.86 -11.12 11.63
N GLY A 256 6.81 -11.89 11.92
CA GLY A 256 6.24 -12.87 10.99
C GLY A 256 5.41 -12.21 9.89
N PRO A 257 4.52 -12.97 9.23
CA PRO A 257 3.65 -12.44 8.18
C PRO A 257 2.69 -11.38 8.71
N GLU A 258 2.60 -10.24 8.02
CA GLU A 258 1.75 -9.11 8.42
C GLU A 258 0.98 -8.51 7.23
N GLY A 259 -0.33 -8.30 7.41
CA GLY A 259 -1.23 -7.83 6.37
C GLY A 259 -0.97 -6.41 5.91
N SER A 260 -0.64 -5.49 6.82
CA SER A 260 -0.21 -4.12 6.51
C SER A 260 1.12 -4.05 5.73
N THR A 261 1.78 -5.19 5.50
CA THR A 261 2.90 -5.33 4.57
C THR A 261 2.52 -6.15 3.33
N LEU A 262 1.91 -7.32 3.53
CA LEU A 262 1.88 -8.39 2.54
C LEU A 262 0.98 -8.12 1.34
N TRP A 263 -0.15 -7.41 1.51
CA TRP A 263 -1.03 -7.10 0.38
C TRP A 263 -0.32 -6.26 -0.67
N PHE A 264 0.48 -5.28 -0.21
CA PHE A 264 1.27 -4.44 -1.10
C PHE A 264 2.50 -5.18 -1.66
N VAL A 265 3.15 -6.02 -0.86
CA VAL A 265 4.23 -6.91 -1.33
C VAL A 265 3.75 -7.79 -2.49
N CYS A 266 2.57 -8.41 -2.38
CA CYS A 266 1.98 -9.20 -3.46
C CYS A 266 1.81 -8.39 -4.75
N HIS A 267 1.34 -7.14 -4.63
CA HIS A 267 1.23 -6.21 -5.76
C HIS A 267 2.60 -5.90 -6.41
N CYS A 268 3.64 -5.62 -5.62
CA CYS A 268 4.99 -5.40 -6.15
C CYS A 268 5.59 -6.66 -6.80
N LEU A 269 5.38 -7.84 -6.22
CA LEU A 269 5.90 -9.10 -6.75
C LEU A 269 5.42 -9.38 -8.17
N GLN A 270 4.27 -8.86 -8.59
CA GLN A 270 3.74 -9.05 -9.95
C GLN A 270 4.71 -8.63 -11.09
N VAL A 271 5.66 -7.73 -10.83
CA VAL A 271 6.68 -7.31 -11.82
C VAL A 271 8.06 -7.92 -11.55
N LEU A 272 8.17 -8.71 -10.49
CA LEU A 272 9.41 -9.35 -10.05
C LEU A 272 9.39 -10.87 -10.33
N ASP A 273 8.29 -11.53 -9.96
CA ASP A 273 7.98 -12.96 -10.13
C ASP A 273 6.45 -13.14 -10.02
N ASP A 274 5.73 -13.21 -11.15
CA ASP A 274 4.25 -13.20 -11.20
C ASP A 274 3.63 -14.47 -10.59
N ASP A 275 4.29 -15.63 -10.74
CA ASP A 275 3.84 -16.89 -10.13
C ASP A 275 3.94 -16.81 -8.61
N PHE A 276 5.05 -16.29 -8.09
CA PHE A 276 5.21 -16.09 -6.65
C PHE A 276 4.25 -15.04 -6.11
N ALA A 277 4.00 -13.96 -6.88
CA ALA A 277 3.02 -12.95 -6.52
C ALA A 277 1.62 -13.56 -6.33
N ARG A 278 1.22 -14.44 -7.24
CA ARG A 278 -0.07 -15.13 -7.18
C ARG A 278 -0.17 -16.10 -6.00
N ASP A 279 0.86 -16.93 -5.77
CA ASP A 279 0.90 -17.82 -4.61
C ASP A 279 0.81 -17.03 -3.29
N GLN A 280 1.56 -15.94 -3.16
CA GLN A 280 1.52 -15.11 -1.95
C GLN A 280 0.17 -14.42 -1.77
N TYR A 281 -0.46 -13.92 -2.85
CA TYR A 281 -1.80 -13.32 -2.77
C TYR A 281 -2.85 -14.34 -2.35
N GLU A 282 -2.85 -15.54 -2.93
CA GLU A 282 -3.82 -16.59 -2.59
C GLU A 282 -3.70 -17.03 -1.13
N ARG A 283 -2.46 -17.15 -0.62
CA ARG A 283 -2.21 -17.41 0.80
C ARG A 283 -2.66 -16.26 1.68
N ALA A 284 -2.34 -15.01 1.32
CA ALA A 284 -2.75 -13.83 2.09
C ALA A 284 -4.28 -13.72 2.12
N ARG A 285 -4.94 -13.97 0.98
CA ARG A 285 -6.39 -14.00 0.85
C ARG A 285 -7.04 -15.05 1.75
N LYS A 286 -6.42 -16.23 1.87
CA LYS A 286 -6.89 -17.31 2.73
C LYS A 286 -6.65 -17.05 4.22
N GLU A 287 -5.48 -16.54 4.58
CA GLU A 287 -5.04 -16.43 5.97
C GLU A 287 -5.45 -15.11 6.63
N LEU A 288 -5.59 -14.03 5.85
CA LEU A 288 -5.82 -12.68 6.35
C LEU A 288 -7.17 -12.10 5.93
N GLY A 289 -7.69 -12.45 4.76
CA GLY A 289 -8.93 -11.87 4.24
C GLY A 289 -10.18 -12.63 4.72
N GLU A 290 -11.19 -11.91 5.20
CA GLU A 290 -12.47 -12.50 5.63
C GLU A 290 -13.66 -11.72 5.05
N ILE A 291 -14.78 -12.41 4.82
CA ILE A 291 -16.07 -11.81 4.45
C ILE A 291 -17.12 -12.34 5.42
N THR A 292 -17.68 -11.44 6.23
CA THR A 292 -18.72 -11.76 7.21
C THR A 292 -19.94 -10.90 6.92
N ALA A 293 -21.11 -11.53 6.74
CA ALA A 293 -22.36 -10.83 6.44
C ALA A 293 -22.28 -9.86 5.23
N GLY A 294 -21.48 -10.22 4.21
CA GLY A 294 -21.27 -9.44 2.99
C GLY A 294 -20.29 -8.26 3.13
N PHE A 295 -19.76 -8.02 4.33
CA PHE A 295 -18.70 -7.05 4.61
C PHE A 295 -17.35 -7.76 4.65
N ALA A 296 -16.39 -7.28 3.84
CA ALA A 296 -15.04 -7.80 3.86
C ALA A 296 -14.12 -6.96 4.75
N TYR A 297 -13.10 -7.61 5.29
CA TYR A 297 -12.01 -6.99 6.04
C TYR A 297 -10.77 -7.90 6.00
N ALA A 298 -9.66 -7.41 6.55
CA ALA A 298 -8.47 -8.22 6.72
C ALA A 298 -7.96 -8.15 8.17
N HIS A 299 -7.46 -9.29 8.64
CA HIS A 299 -6.69 -9.43 9.87
C HIS A 299 -5.26 -8.94 9.65
N GLU A 300 -4.60 -8.57 10.74
CA GLU A 300 -3.20 -8.17 10.70
C GLU A 300 -2.26 -9.36 10.56
N TRP A 301 -2.49 -10.44 11.32
CA TRP A 301 -1.62 -11.62 11.31
C TRP A 301 -2.42 -12.88 10.98
N PRO A 302 -1.79 -13.90 10.36
CA PRO A 302 -2.40 -15.22 10.20
C PRO A 302 -2.56 -15.88 11.58
N ARG A 303 -3.45 -16.88 11.71
CA ARG A 303 -3.64 -17.60 12.99
C ARG A 303 -2.37 -18.27 13.53
N SER A 304 -1.43 -18.60 12.65
CA SER A 304 -0.14 -19.19 12.99
C SER A 304 0.87 -18.18 13.55
N TRP A 305 0.53 -16.89 13.64
CA TRP A 305 1.42 -15.86 14.14
C TRP A 305 0.71 -14.94 15.12
N ASN A 306 1.35 -14.66 16.25
CA ASN A 306 0.84 -13.74 17.25
C ASN A 306 1.73 -12.49 17.26
N GLY A 307 1.39 -11.52 16.41
CA GLY A 307 2.08 -10.24 16.35
C GLY A 307 1.59 -9.26 17.41
N SER A 308 2.33 -8.17 17.59
CA SER A 308 1.94 -7.05 18.45
C SER A 308 1.52 -5.88 17.58
N PRO A 309 0.37 -5.22 17.85
CA PRO A 309 -0.06 -4.07 17.06
C PRO A 309 0.98 -2.96 17.10
N ASP A 310 1.30 -2.43 15.93
CA ASP A 310 2.15 -1.27 15.78
C ASP A 310 1.40 -0.11 15.10
N ILE A 311 2.14 0.86 14.58
CA ILE A 311 1.55 2.04 13.96
C ILE A 311 0.92 1.74 12.59
N ASP A 312 1.41 0.71 11.89
CA ASP A 312 1.01 0.35 10.53
C ASP A 312 -0.17 -0.63 10.53
N SER A 313 -0.35 -1.41 11.60
CA SER A 313 -1.61 -2.13 11.86
C SER A 313 -2.82 -1.18 11.91
N GLY A 314 -2.60 0.06 12.34
CA GLY A 314 -3.67 1.01 12.64
C GLY A 314 -4.60 0.50 13.75
N PRO A 315 -5.79 1.10 13.92
CA PRO A 315 -6.76 0.61 14.89
C PRO A 315 -7.20 -0.83 14.59
N ILE A 316 -7.04 -1.74 15.56
CA ILE A 316 -7.60 -3.09 15.51
C ILE A 316 -8.95 -3.10 16.22
N ILE A 317 -10.02 -3.37 15.47
CA ILE A 317 -11.37 -3.44 16.01
C ILE A 317 -11.54 -4.81 16.71
N PRO A 318 -11.86 -4.83 18.02
CA PRO A 318 -11.96 -6.08 18.78
C PRO A 318 -13.14 -6.95 18.31
N VAL A 319 -13.18 -8.19 18.79
CA VAL A 319 -14.19 -9.24 18.46
C VAL A 319 -13.96 -9.92 17.12
N PHE A 320 -13.72 -9.14 16.06
CA PHE A 320 -13.43 -9.66 14.72
C PHE A 320 -11.96 -9.46 14.30
N ASP A 321 -11.14 -8.87 15.17
CA ASP A 321 -9.72 -8.60 14.94
C ASP A 321 -9.44 -7.94 13.58
N ILE A 322 -10.25 -6.90 13.27
CA ILE A 322 -10.19 -6.17 11.99
C ILE A 322 -9.08 -5.15 12.08
N SER A 323 -8.03 -5.31 11.27
CA SER A 323 -6.97 -4.33 11.15
C SER A 323 -7.32 -3.29 10.08
N ALA A 324 -7.32 -2.01 10.47
CA ALA A 324 -7.52 -0.91 9.54
C ALA A 324 -6.39 -0.82 8.50
N GLY A 325 -5.14 -1.04 8.91
CA GLY A 325 -3.97 -1.02 8.04
C GLY A 325 -3.99 -2.14 7.00
N SER A 326 -4.12 -3.39 7.46
CA SER A 326 -4.25 -4.56 6.58
C SER A 326 -5.47 -4.43 5.66
N SER A 327 -6.64 -4.01 6.17
CA SER A 327 -7.84 -3.84 5.34
C SER A 327 -7.65 -2.75 4.28
N GLY A 328 -6.94 -1.66 4.61
CA GLY A 328 -6.61 -0.60 3.65
C GLY A 328 -5.74 -1.09 2.51
N LEU A 329 -4.70 -1.87 2.79
CA LEU A 329 -3.85 -2.45 1.75
C LEU A 329 -4.48 -3.66 1.05
N ALA A 330 -5.44 -4.34 1.67
CA ALA A 330 -6.21 -5.40 1.01
C ALA A 330 -6.94 -4.87 -0.25
N PHE A 331 -7.34 -3.59 -0.29
CA PHE A 331 -7.85 -2.96 -1.51
C PHE A 331 -6.81 -2.98 -2.65
N ILE A 332 -5.53 -2.74 -2.35
CA ILE A 332 -4.44 -2.79 -3.33
C ILE A 332 -4.28 -4.22 -3.84
N GLY A 333 -4.23 -5.21 -2.92
CA GLY A 333 -4.18 -6.63 -3.29
C GLY A 333 -5.36 -7.04 -4.18
N ALA A 334 -6.59 -6.80 -3.73
CA ALA A 334 -7.80 -7.16 -4.48
C ALA A 334 -7.85 -6.49 -5.87
N SER A 335 -7.49 -5.20 -5.96
CA SER A 335 -7.40 -4.50 -7.25
C SER A 335 -6.30 -5.03 -8.16
N ALA A 336 -5.13 -5.39 -7.61
CA ALA A 336 -3.97 -5.88 -8.37
C ALA A 336 -4.19 -7.28 -8.94
N PHE A 337 -4.91 -8.14 -8.20
CA PHE A 337 -5.22 -9.51 -8.58
C PHE A 337 -6.62 -9.70 -9.16
N GLN A 338 -7.38 -8.62 -9.34
CA GLN A 338 -8.72 -8.60 -9.93
C GLN A 338 -9.73 -9.48 -9.16
N ASP A 339 -9.62 -9.50 -7.83
CA ASP A 339 -10.55 -10.16 -6.93
C ASP A 339 -11.78 -9.25 -6.73
N GLU A 340 -12.69 -9.28 -7.70
CA GLU A 340 -13.83 -8.36 -7.76
C GLU A 340 -14.82 -8.57 -6.60
N GLU A 341 -15.00 -9.82 -6.16
CA GLU A 341 -15.89 -10.15 -5.03
C GLU A 341 -15.34 -9.54 -3.74
N PHE A 342 -14.06 -9.79 -3.44
CA PHE A 342 -13.44 -9.23 -2.23
C PHE A 342 -13.39 -7.71 -2.30
N LEU A 343 -13.05 -7.13 -3.46
CA LEU A 343 -13.02 -5.68 -3.65
C LEU A 343 -14.38 -5.02 -3.45
N ALA A 344 -15.46 -5.61 -3.98
CA ALA A 344 -16.82 -5.11 -3.81
C ALA A 344 -17.26 -5.15 -2.34
N SER A 345 -16.97 -6.25 -1.63
CA SER A 345 -17.27 -6.37 -0.21
C SER A 345 -16.40 -5.47 0.67
N LEU A 346 -15.13 -5.22 0.31
CA LEU A 346 -14.27 -4.26 1.02
C LEU A 346 -14.83 -2.85 0.84
N ALA A 347 -15.22 -2.49 -0.38
CA ALA A 347 -15.84 -1.20 -0.67
C ALA A 347 -17.16 -1.00 0.10
N ALA A 348 -17.96 -2.05 0.28
CA ALA A 348 -19.17 -2.03 1.11
C ALA A 348 -18.84 -1.73 2.58
N THR A 349 -17.81 -2.39 3.14
CA THR A 349 -17.32 -2.13 4.50
C THR A 349 -16.86 -0.69 4.65
N LEU A 350 -16.10 -0.18 3.68
CA LEU A 350 -15.58 1.19 3.71
C LEU A 350 -16.71 2.22 3.67
N ASP A 351 -17.72 2.04 2.82
CA ASP A 351 -18.85 2.98 2.74
C ASP A 351 -19.79 2.89 3.96
N PHE A 352 -19.85 1.74 4.62
CA PHE A 352 -20.61 1.55 5.87
C PHE A 352 -19.87 2.13 7.10
N ALA A 353 -18.60 1.79 7.27
CA ALA A 353 -17.88 1.97 8.53
C ALA A 353 -16.88 3.14 8.54
N ALA A 354 -16.40 3.61 7.38
CA ALA A 354 -15.36 4.64 7.33
C ALA A 354 -15.89 6.09 7.18
N PHE A 355 -17.21 6.26 7.29
CA PHE A 355 -17.90 7.55 7.29
C PHE A 355 -17.49 8.47 6.10
N PRO A 356 -17.88 8.13 4.86
CA PRO A 356 -17.51 8.91 3.67
C PRO A 356 -18.03 10.35 3.75
N SER A 357 -17.13 11.33 3.69
CA SER A 357 -17.47 12.75 3.65
C SER A 357 -17.30 13.30 2.25
N ARG A 358 -18.42 13.71 1.63
CA ARG A 358 -18.44 14.27 0.28
C ARG A 358 -18.72 15.77 0.33
N ARG A 359 -17.82 16.57 -0.25
CA ARG A 359 -17.97 18.03 -0.38
C ARG A 359 -17.66 18.46 -1.81
N GLY A 360 -18.71 18.76 -2.58
CA GLY A 360 -18.59 18.96 -4.02
C GLY A 360 -18.11 17.68 -4.70
N GLN A 361 -17.13 17.78 -5.59
CA GLN A 361 -16.53 16.62 -6.29
C GLN A 361 -15.36 15.99 -5.51
N ARG A 362 -15.35 16.06 -4.18
CA ARG A 362 -14.27 15.52 -3.33
C ARG A 362 -14.82 14.48 -2.37
N LEU A 363 -14.03 13.45 -2.13
CA LEU A 363 -14.27 12.42 -1.12
C LEU A 363 -13.08 12.37 -0.15
N LYS A 364 -13.38 12.18 1.13
CA LYS A 364 -12.44 11.67 2.13
C LYS A 364 -13.16 10.70 3.06
N TYR A 365 -12.44 9.79 3.70
CA TYR A 365 -13.00 8.92 4.73
C TYR A 365 -12.64 9.46 6.13
N CYS A 366 -13.64 9.64 7.00
CA CYS A 366 -13.38 10.26 8.31
C CYS A 366 -12.69 9.31 9.30
N ALA A 367 -12.81 8.00 9.09
CA ALA A 367 -12.07 6.98 9.83
C ALA A 367 -10.66 6.73 9.26
N SER A 368 -10.25 7.53 8.27
CA SER A 368 -8.96 7.45 7.58
C SER A 368 -8.16 8.74 7.79
N ASN A 369 -6.87 8.69 7.47
CA ASN A 369 -6.01 9.87 7.34
C ASN A 369 -5.65 10.07 5.85
N GLN A 370 -4.81 11.06 5.55
CA GLN A 370 -4.46 11.34 4.15
C GLN A 370 -3.67 10.19 3.49
N VAL A 371 -2.83 9.44 4.23
CA VAL A 371 -2.13 8.28 3.66
C VAL A 371 -3.08 7.13 3.33
N GLY A 372 -4.05 6.83 4.19
CA GLY A 372 -5.08 5.83 3.92
C GLY A 372 -5.92 6.18 2.69
N ASP A 373 -6.33 7.44 2.55
CA ASP A 373 -7.07 7.91 1.37
C ASP A 373 -6.19 7.86 0.09
N ALA A 374 -4.87 8.09 0.20
CA ALA A 374 -3.93 7.94 -0.91
C ALA A 374 -3.77 6.48 -1.34
N ALA A 375 -3.67 5.54 -0.39
CA ALA A 375 -3.59 4.11 -0.66
C ALA A 375 -4.88 3.59 -1.33
N LEU A 376 -6.05 4.05 -0.87
CA LEU A 376 -7.34 3.76 -1.51
C LEU A 376 -7.43 4.33 -2.93
N LEU A 377 -6.94 5.55 -3.15
CA LEU A 377 -6.85 6.14 -4.49
C LEU A 377 -5.93 5.32 -5.39
N TYR A 378 -4.79 4.84 -4.85
CA TYR A 378 -3.89 4.00 -5.59
C TYR A 378 -4.59 2.70 -6.02
N ALA A 379 -5.22 1.99 -5.07
CA ALA A 379 -6.02 0.80 -5.35
C ALA A 379 -7.10 1.04 -6.41
N ALA A 380 -7.77 2.20 -6.39
CA ALA A 380 -8.83 2.53 -7.34
C ALA A 380 -8.31 2.88 -8.76
N THR A 381 -7.02 3.19 -8.90
CA THR A 381 -6.40 3.61 -10.16
C THR A 381 -5.45 2.57 -10.75
N LEU A 382 -5.08 1.54 -9.99
CA LEU A 382 -4.15 0.46 -10.36
C LEU A 382 -4.39 -0.15 -11.75
N GLY A 383 -3.28 -0.39 -12.47
CA GLY A 383 -3.24 -1.12 -13.74
C GLY A 383 -2.15 -0.57 -14.67
N PRO A 384 -2.41 0.53 -15.40
CA PRO A 384 -1.58 0.96 -16.53
C PRO A 384 -0.08 1.09 -16.24
N LEU A 385 0.29 1.59 -15.05
CA LEU A 385 1.70 1.73 -14.67
C LEU A 385 2.38 0.35 -14.57
N TRP A 386 1.74 -0.61 -13.88
CA TRP A 386 2.26 -1.96 -13.72
C TRP A 386 2.23 -2.77 -15.02
N GLU A 387 1.20 -2.60 -15.86
CA GLU A 387 1.11 -3.26 -17.17
C GLU A 387 2.27 -2.87 -18.11
N LYS A 388 2.70 -1.59 -18.07
CA LYS A 388 3.90 -1.16 -18.80
C LYS A 388 5.15 -1.92 -18.37
N LEU A 389 5.28 -2.25 -17.09
CA LEU A 389 6.42 -2.98 -16.56
C LEU A 389 6.37 -4.48 -16.88
N LYS A 390 5.17 -5.08 -16.86
CA LYS A 390 4.99 -6.51 -17.20
C LYS A 390 5.28 -6.83 -18.67
N THR A 391 4.88 -5.95 -19.60
CA THR A 391 4.92 -6.20 -21.05
C THR A 391 6.32 -6.37 -21.67
N GLN A 392 7.40 -6.05 -20.96
CA GLN A 392 8.78 -6.28 -21.42
C GLN A 392 9.48 -7.49 -20.77
N GLY A 393 8.91 -8.09 -19.72
CA GLY A 393 9.50 -9.27 -19.06
C GLY A 393 9.34 -10.59 -19.83
N ALA A 394 8.55 -10.60 -20.91
CA ALA A 394 8.20 -11.78 -21.71
C ALA A 394 8.94 -11.87 -23.06
N ARG A 395 10.07 -11.16 -23.23
CA ARG A 395 10.91 -11.23 -24.43
C ARG A 395 12.28 -11.82 -24.16
#